data_AF-A0A8T7GUY3-F1
#
_entry.id   AF-A0A8T7GUY3-F1
#
_cell.length_a   1.000
_cell.length_b   1.000
_cell.length_c   1.000
_cell.angle_alpha   90.00
_cell.angle_beta   90.00
_cell.angle_gamma   90.00
#
_symmetry.space_group_name_H-M   'P 1'
#
loop_
_entity.id
_entity.type
_entity.pdbx_description
1 polymer ?
#
loop_
_entity_poly.entity_id
_entity_poly.type
_entity_poly.pdbx_seq_one_letter_code
_entity_poly.pdbx_strand_id
1 'polypeptide(L)'
;MSMSVEVKYDDIYEALKPLVGIRLSGSIQGKPISKFPLRELAENLKHIRLALEEYRGHRIEAFRLKKDIDMACHFGLEEPDDFCIALVGEEPWNKLVEAANKISKLTNASYTLILSAIIHAIQGIISSEEEEVEEITDPDQVLEELLVWLPEYIKVVE
;
A
#
# COMPACT_ATOMS: atom_id res chain seq x y z
N MET A 1 17.42 -4.50 -25.18
CA MET A 1 16.22 -3.65 -25.17
C MET A 1 15.53 -3.93 -23.85
N SER A 2 15.45 -2.98 -22.91
CA SER A 2 14.57 -3.18 -21.76
C SER A 2 13.15 -3.23 -22.30
N MET A 3 12.44 -4.34 -22.08
CA MET A 3 11.02 -4.39 -22.37
C MET A 3 10.34 -3.48 -21.35
N SER A 4 9.94 -2.29 -21.78
CA SER A 4 9.02 -1.46 -21.00
C SER A 4 7.61 -1.96 -21.24
N VAL A 5 6.81 -2.05 -20.18
CA VAL A 5 5.39 -2.36 -20.25
C VAL A 5 4.64 -1.04 -20.29
N GLU A 6 3.94 -0.76 -21.38
CA GLU A 6 3.09 0.43 -21.50
C GLU A 6 1.68 0.09 -20.99
N VAL A 7 1.16 0.91 -20.10
CA VAL A 7 -0.18 0.79 -19.52
C VAL A 7 -0.87 2.15 -19.54
N LYS A 8 -2.17 2.18 -19.81
CA LYS A 8 -2.91 3.44 -19.87
C LYS A 8 -3.21 3.97 -18.48
N TYR A 9 -3.20 5.29 -18.34
CA TYR A 9 -3.61 6.01 -17.14
C TYR A 9 -5.01 5.58 -16.69
N ASP A 10 -5.97 5.60 -17.61
CA ASP A 10 -7.38 5.24 -17.34
C ASP A 10 -7.52 3.81 -16.80
N ASP A 11 -6.69 2.87 -17.27
CA ASP A 11 -6.74 1.48 -16.80
C ASP A 11 -6.28 1.37 -15.34
N ILE A 12 -5.28 2.16 -14.94
CA ILE A 12 -4.82 2.25 -13.54
C ILE A 12 -5.87 2.96 -12.69
N TYR A 13 -6.44 4.06 -13.18
CA TYR A 13 -7.50 4.80 -12.50
C TYR A 13 -8.70 3.89 -12.16
N GLU A 14 -9.21 3.14 -13.15
CA GLU A 14 -10.29 2.18 -12.96
C GLU A 14 -9.92 1.06 -11.97
N ALA A 15 -8.66 0.64 -11.97
CA ALA A 15 -8.17 -0.37 -11.04
C ALA A 15 -8.12 0.12 -9.58
N LEU A 16 -7.91 1.42 -9.36
CA LEU A 16 -7.84 2.06 -8.04
C LEU A 16 -9.20 2.47 -7.47
N LYS A 17 -10.28 2.51 -8.26
CA LYS A 17 -11.65 2.80 -7.79
C LYS A 17 -12.10 2.07 -6.52
N PRO A 18 -11.76 0.79 -6.27
CA PRO A 18 -12.14 0.11 -5.04
C PRO A 18 -11.65 0.80 -3.76
N LEU A 19 -10.57 1.60 -3.85
CA LEU A 19 -9.97 2.29 -2.70
C LEU A 19 -10.81 3.47 -2.21
N VAL A 20 -11.74 3.97 -3.04
CA VAL A 20 -12.62 5.08 -2.67
C VAL A 20 -13.43 4.72 -1.42
N GLY A 21 -13.51 5.67 -0.48
CA GLY A 21 -14.15 5.53 0.82
C GLY A 21 -13.32 4.81 1.89
N ILE A 22 -12.07 4.43 1.59
CA ILE A 22 -11.12 4.04 2.63
C ILE A 22 -10.68 5.32 3.36
N ARG A 23 -10.80 5.29 4.69
CA ARG A 23 -10.32 6.34 5.58
C ARG A 23 -8.99 5.94 6.18
N LEU A 24 -8.06 6.89 6.26
CA LEU A 24 -6.70 6.73 6.74
C LEU A 24 -6.62 7.38 8.12
N SER A 25 -6.51 6.55 9.16
CA SER A 25 -6.56 7.01 10.55
C SER A 25 -5.17 7.25 11.15
N GLY A 26 -4.18 7.54 10.29
CA GLY A 26 -2.79 7.77 10.66
C GLY A 26 -1.82 6.69 10.19
N SER A 27 -0.52 7.03 10.24
CA SER A 27 0.59 6.11 9.96
C SER A 27 1.55 6.06 11.15
N ILE A 28 2.09 4.87 11.43
CA ILE A 28 3.23 4.70 12.34
C ILE A 28 4.45 4.45 11.46
N GLN A 29 5.32 5.44 11.37
CA GLN A 29 6.58 5.31 10.65
C GLN A 29 7.67 4.74 11.57
N GLY A 30 8.38 3.72 11.09
CA GLY A 30 9.65 3.29 11.62
C GLY A 30 10.78 4.08 10.94
N LYS A 31 11.56 4.85 11.71
CA LYS A 31 12.81 5.44 11.21
C LYS A 31 13.84 4.32 10.92
N PRO A 32 14.88 4.61 10.12
CA PRO A 32 16.20 3.95 10.17
C PRO A 32 16.85 3.91 11.57
N ILE A 33 16.30 4.67 12.53
CA ILE A 33 16.78 4.81 13.91
C ILE A 33 15.62 4.79 14.93
N SER A 34 14.43 4.26 14.58
CA SER A 34 13.28 4.41 15.48
C SER A 34 13.36 3.39 16.58
N LYS A 35 13.04 3.84 17.79
CA LYS A 35 12.91 2.98 18.96
C LYS A 35 11.63 2.14 18.93
N PHE A 36 10.82 2.22 17.87
CA PHE A 36 9.56 1.50 17.77
C PHE A 36 9.78 0.23 16.96
N PRO A 37 9.80 -0.95 17.59
CA PRO A 37 10.14 -2.19 16.91
C PRO A 37 8.91 -2.70 16.15
N LEU A 38 8.57 -2.07 15.01
CA LEU A 38 7.37 -2.42 14.22
C LEU A 38 7.33 -3.91 13.86
N ARG A 39 8.48 -4.52 13.61
CA ARG A 39 8.59 -5.97 13.38
C ARG A 39 8.23 -6.80 14.61
N GLU A 40 8.70 -6.40 15.80
CA GLU A 40 8.31 -7.08 17.04
C GLU A 40 6.82 -6.90 17.33
N LEU A 41 6.27 -5.72 17.06
CA LEU A 41 4.83 -5.47 17.14
C LEU A 41 4.06 -6.40 16.20
N ALA A 42 4.45 -6.47 14.93
CA ALA A 42 3.85 -7.37 13.93
C ALA A 42 3.90 -8.84 14.37
N GLU A 43 5.03 -9.30 14.91
CA GLU A 43 5.16 -10.67 15.45
C GLU A 43 4.25 -10.91 16.66
N ASN A 44 4.04 -9.91 17.52
CA ASN A 44 3.08 -10.00 18.63
C ASN A 44 1.62 -10.03 18.14
N LEU A 45 1.32 -9.39 17.01
CA LEU A 45 -0.01 -9.32 16.40
C LEU A 45 -0.31 -10.48 15.42
N LYS A 46 0.61 -11.43 15.22
CA LYS A 46 0.45 -12.53 14.24
C LYS A 46 -0.84 -13.37 14.39
N HIS A 47 -1.43 -13.39 15.58
CA HIS A 47 -2.65 -14.14 15.89
C HIS A 47 -3.93 -13.50 15.28
N ILE A 48 -3.87 -12.23 14.87
CA ILE A 48 -4.92 -11.51 14.14
C ILE A 48 -4.52 -11.15 12.69
N ARG A 49 -3.48 -11.81 12.17
CA ARG A 49 -2.95 -11.59 10.83
C ARG A 49 -3.95 -12.03 9.77
N LEU A 50 -4.16 -11.17 8.77
CA LEU A 50 -4.96 -11.41 7.58
C LEU A 50 -4.12 -11.93 6.42
N ALA A 51 -2.93 -11.36 6.22
CA ALA A 51 -2.07 -11.68 5.09
C ALA A 51 -0.59 -11.47 5.43
N LEU A 52 0.27 -12.18 4.68
CA LEU A 52 1.73 -12.04 4.68
C LEU A 52 2.21 -12.27 3.25
N GLU A 53 2.86 -11.27 2.67
CA GLU A 53 3.46 -11.32 1.34
C GLU A 53 4.93 -10.94 1.44
N GLU A 54 5.80 -11.65 0.70
CA GLU A 54 7.24 -11.35 0.69
C GLU A 54 7.81 -11.54 -0.71
N TYR A 55 8.45 -10.50 -1.25
CA TYR A 55 9.08 -10.54 -2.56
C TYR A 55 10.16 -9.47 -2.72
N ARG A 56 11.33 -9.87 -3.24
CA ARG A 56 12.46 -8.98 -3.62
C ARG A 56 12.71 -7.82 -2.66
N GLY A 57 12.99 -8.13 -1.40
CA GLY A 57 13.35 -7.09 -0.44
C GLY A 57 12.17 -6.39 0.24
N HIS A 58 10.93 -6.77 -0.06
CA HIS A 58 9.73 -6.22 0.58
C HIS A 58 8.95 -7.32 1.30
N ARG A 59 8.54 -7.06 2.54
CA ARG A 59 7.57 -7.86 3.29
C ARG A 59 6.38 -6.98 3.64
N ILE A 60 5.18 -7.46 3.32
CA ILE A 60 3.92 -6.78 3.61
C ILE A 60 3.09 -7.67 4.52
N GLU A 61 2.59 -7.11 5.60
CA GLU A 61 1.68 -7.79 6.52
C GLU A 61 0.40 -7.01 6.72
N ALA A 62 -0.70 -7.73 6.87
CA ALA A 62 -1.98 -7.14 7.22
C ALA A 62 -2.56 -7.76 8.49
N PHE A 63 -3.19 -6.95 9.32
CA PHE A 63 -3.81 -7.36 10.58
C PHE A 63 -5.21 -6.80 10.71
N ARG A 64 -6.16 -7.60 11.20
CA ARG A 64 -7.53 -7.17 11.52
C ARG A 64 -7.59 -6.65 12.95
N LEU A 65 -7.56 -5.33 13.14
CA LEU A 65 -7.62 -4.74 14.49
C LEU A 65 -9.06 -4.73 15.03
N LYS A 66 -10.03 -4.41 14.17
CA LYS A 66 -11.48 -4.41 14.45
C LYS A 66 -12.25 -4.79 13.19
N LYS A 67 -13.57 -4.97 13.27
CA LYS A 67 -14.42 -5.36 12.13
C LYS A 67 -14.17 -4.50 10.88
N ASP A 68 -13.99 -3.20 11.07
CA ASP A 68 -13.87 -2.14 10.08
C ASP A 68 -12.48 -1.46 10.06
N ILE A 69 -11.49 -2.02 10.77
CA ILE A 69 -10.14 -1.46 10.85
C ILE A 69 -9.12 -2.55 10.56
N ASP A 70 -8.42 -2.39 9.44
CA ASP A 70 -7.24 -3.18 9.09
C ASP A 70 -5.99 -2.32 9.27
N MET A 71 -4.89 -2.97 9.62
CA MET A 71 -3.56 -2.34 9.61
C MET A 71 -2.74 -3.01 8.52
N ALA A 72 -2.22 -2.23 7.58
CA ALA A 72 -1.26 -2.69 6.59
C ALA A 72 0.13 -2.21 6.99
N CYS A 73 1.09 -3.13 7.04
CA CYS A 73 2.47 -2.86 7.39
C CYS A 73 3.38 -3.22 6.23
N HIS A 74 4.28 -2.30 5.89
CA HIS A 74 5.37 -2.50 4.96
C HIS A 74 6.68 -2.63 5.74
N PHE A 75 7.52 -3.57 5.33
CA PHE A 75 8.84 -3.80 5.89
C PHE A 75 9.87 -3.94 4.77
N GLY A 76 10.82 -2.99 4.70
CA GLY A 76 11.96 -3.07 3.80
C GLY A 76 13.00 -4.06 4.36
N LEU A 77 13.29 -5.15 3.65
CA LEU A 77 14.26 -6.15 4.10
C LEU A 77 15.71 -5.66 3.92
N GLU A 78 15.93 -4.77 2.96
CA GLU A 78 17.25 -4.21 2.62
C GLU A 78 17.37 -2.72 3.00
N GLU A 79 16.28 -1.96 2.90
CA GLU A 79 16.22 -0.55 3.24
C GLU A 79 15.34 -0.28 4.47
N PRO A 80 15.69 0.71 5.32
CA PRO A 80 14.94 1.06 6.52
C PRO A 80 13.69 1.87 6.19
N ASP A 81 12.71 1.19 5.62
CA ASP A 81 11.45 1.74 5.12
C ASP A 81 10.24 1.01 5.74
N ASP A 82 10.34 0.76 7.05
CA ASP A 82 9.34 0.05 7.81
C ASP A 82 8.23 1.04 8.24
N PHE A 83 6.97 0.79 7.90
CA PHE A 83 5.84 1.59 8.38
C PHE A 83 4.56 0.77 8.46
N CYS A 84 3.56 1.27 9.20
CA CYS A 84 2.21 0.72 9.20
C CYS A 84 1.17 1.83 9.01
N ILE A 85 0.12 1.56 8.27
CA ILE A 85 -1.02 2.45 8.05
C ILE A 85 -2.30 1.82 8.59
N ALA A 86 -3.12 2.61 9.27
CA ALA A 86 -4.43 2.19 9.74
C ALA A 86 -5.50 2.54 8.69
N LEU A 87 -6.15 1.50 8.16
CA LEU A 87 -7.17 1.58 7.12
C LEU A 87 -8.53 1.33 7.72
N VAL A 88 -9.46 2.26 7.53
CA VAL A 88 -10.80 2.21 8.12
C VAL A 88 -11.84 2.17 7.00
N GLY A 89 -12.74 1.20 7.05
CA GLY A 89 -13.82 1.07 6.08
C GLY A 89 -14.42 -0.34 6.01
N GLU A 90 -15.24 -0.57 4.99
CA GLU A 90 -15.73 -1.91 4.67
C GLU A 90 -14.65 -2.69 3.92
N GLU A 91 -14.16 -3.75 4.55
CA GLU A 91 -13.13 -4.66 4.02
C GLU A 91 -11.92 -3.96 3.36
N PRO A 92 -11.27 -3.00 4.04
CA PRO A 92 -10.26 -2.14 3.41
C PRO A 92 -9.06 -2.92 2.88
N TRP A 93 -8.64 -4.00 3.54
CA TRP A 93 -7.59 -4.87 3.01
C TRP A 93 -7.99 -5.55 1.69
N ASN A 94 -9.23 -6.04 1.58
CA ASN A 94 -9.68 -6.72 0.36
C ASN A 94 -9.73 -5.76 -0.83
N LYS A 95 -10.08 -4.49 -0.59
CA LYS A 95 -10.04 -3.42 -1.61
C LYS A 95 -8.62 -3.17 -2.13
N LEU A 96 -7.61 -3.16 -1.25
CA LEU A 96 -6.20 -3.08 -1.64
C LEU A 96 -5.77 -4.28 -2.49
N VAL A 97 -6.12 -5.49 -2.04
CA VAL A 97 -5.83 -6.74 -2.75
C VAL A 97 -6.46 -6.73 -4.14
N GLU A 98 -7.70 -6.25 -4.27
CA GLU A 98 -8.39 -6.13 -5.56
C GLU A 98 -7.65 -5.17 -6.51
N ALA A 99 -7.31 -3.97 -6.04
CA ALA A 99 -6.58 -2.98 -6.83
C ALA A 99 -5.19 -3.51 -7.26
N ALA A 100 -4.43 -4.09 -6.33
CA ALA A 100 -3.12 -4.64 -6.61
C ALA A 100 -3.17 -5.79 -7.63
N ASN A 101 -4.16 -6.67 -7.54
CA ASN A 101 -4.35 -7.75 -8.51
C ASN A 101 -4.70 -7.24 -9.91
N LYS A 102 -5.53 -6.18 -10.01
CA LYS A 102 -5.87 -5.57 -11.31
C LYS A 102 -4.63 -4.94 -11.94
N ILE A 103 -3.91 -4.10 -11.20
CA ILE A 103 -2.71 -3.42 -11.71
C ILE A 103 -1.59 -4.42 -12.03
N SER A 104 -1.37 -5.45 -11.20
CA SER A 104 -0.40 -6.51 -11.49
C SER A 104 -0.68 -7.23 -12.81
N LYS A 105 -1.95 -7.48 -13.14
CA LYS A 105 -2.32 -8.08 -14.44
C LYS A 105 -2.11 -7.12 -15.60
N LEU A 106 -2.46 -5.84 -15.44
CA LEU A 106 -2.29 -4.82 -16.48
C LEU A 106 -0.81 -4.59 -16.82
N THR A 107 0.04 -4.60 -15.80
CA THR A 107 1.47 -4.27 -15.91
C THR A 107 2.38 -5.49 -16.07
N ASN A 108 1.83 -6.70 -15.89
CA ASN A 108 2.59 -7.95 -15.77
C ASN A 108 3.69 -7.89 -14.68
N ALA A 109 3.55 -6.97 -13.72
CA ALA A 109 4.44 -6.85 -12.59
C ALA A 109 4.03 -7.78 -11.44
N SER A 110 4.98 -8.10 -10.56
CA SER A 110 4.70 -8.90 -9.37
C SER A 110 3.61 -8.25 -8.50
N TYR A 111 2.62 -9.03 -8.10
CA TYR A 111 1.56 -8.61 -7.20
C TYR A 111 2.10 -7.91 -5.95
N THR A 112 3.11 -8.47 -5.29
CA THR A 112 3.69 -7.90 -4.07
C THR A 112 4.36 -6.55 -4.30
N LEU A 113 4.99 -6.33 -5.47
CA LEU A 113 5.59 -5.03 -5.81
C LEU A 113 4.51 -3.97 -6.04
N ILE A 114 3.43 -4.34 -6.73
CA ILE A 114 2.30 -3.45 -6.95
C ILE A 114 1.59 -3.14 -5.62
N LEU A 115 1.39 -4.14 -4.76
CA LEU A 115 0.80 -3.95 -3.45
C LEU A 115 1.66 -3.01 -2.58
N SER A 116 2.99 -3.19 -2.60
CA SER A 116 3.94 -2.28 -1.94
C SER A 116 3.78 -0.86 -2.47
N ALA A 117 3.76 -0.68 -3.80
CA ALA A 117 3.61 0.64 -4.42
C ALA A 117 2.29 1.34 -4.06
N ILE A 118 1.17 0.60 -4.00
CA ILE A 118 -0.12 1.15 -3.58
C ILE A 118 -0.09 1.54 -2.09
N ILE A 119 0.50 0.72 -1.23
CA ILE A 119 0.59 1.01 0.22
C ILE A 119 1.46 2.25 0.46
N HIS A 120 2.56 2.40 -0.28
CA HIS A 120 3.39 3.60 -0.31
C HIS A 120 2.62 4.83 -0.78
N ALA A 121 1.89 4.70 -1.89
CA ALA A 121 1.06 5.78 -2.41
C ALA A 121 0.05 6.28 -1.37
N ILE A 122 -0.64 5.35 -0.70
CA ILE A 122 -1.59 5.68 0.38
C ILE A 122 -0.88 6.28 1.60
N GLN A 123 0.32 5.82 1.92
CA GLN A 123 1.11 6.41 3.01
C GLN A 123 1.51 7.86 2.71
N GLY A 124 1.77 8.19 1.44
CA GLY A 124 2.05 9.55 0.98
C GLY A 124 0.87 10.52 1.09
N ILE A 125 -0.36 10.01 1.06
CA ILE A 125 -1.58 10.81 1.27
C ILE A 125 -1.64 11.33 2.71
N ILE A 126 -1.26 10.51 3.70
CA ILE A 126 -1.38 10.84 5.13
C ILE A 126 -0.50 12.06 5.46
N SER A 127 -1.14 13.21 5.67
CA SER A 127 -0.51 14.41 6.15
C SER A 127 0.05 14.23 7.56
N SER A 128 1.09 14.98 7.89
CA SER A 128 1.74 14.94 9.19
C SER A 128 0.96 15.65 10.30
N GLU A 129 -0.25 16.14 10.02
CA GLU A 129 -1.12 16.77 11.02
C GLU A 129 -1.88 15.69 11.80
N GLU A 130 -1.51 15.52 13.07
CA GLU A 130 -1.78 14.34 13.93
C GLU A 130 -3.27 14.01 14.21
N GLU A 131 -4.23 14.73 13.65
CA GLU A 131 -5.66 14.57 13.96
C GLU A 131 -6.59 14.46 12.74
N GLU A 132 -6.10 14.63 11.51
CA GLU A 132 -6.98 14.56 10.34
C GLU A 132 -7.14 13.12 9.83
N VAL A 133 -8.39 12.64 9.81
CA VAL A 133 -8.72 11.38 9.14
C VAL A 133 -8.92 11.71 7.67
N GLU A 134 -8.01 11.26 6.83
CA GLU A 134 -8.09 11.48 5.40
C GLU A 134 -8.92 10.39 4.73
N GLU A 135 -9.75 10.76 3.76
CA GLU A 135 -10.54 9.81 2.99
C GLU A 135 -10.11 9.83 1.53
N ILE A 136 -9.91 8.65 0.95
CA ILE A 136 -9.70 8.52 -0.48
C ILE A 136 -11.05 8.77 -1.15
N THR A 137 -11.20 9.96 -1.73
CA THR A 137 -12.41 10.42 -2.43
C THR A 137 -12.27 10.31 -3.95
N ASP A 138 -11.04 10.34 -4.46
CA ASP A 138 -10.73 10.21 -5.88
C ASP A 138 -9.51 9.27 -6.06
N PRO A 139 -9.57 8.27 -6.95
CA PRO A 139 -8.40 7.46 -7.30
C PRO A 139 -7.15 8.26 -7.70
N ASP A 140 -7.31 9.47 -8.25
CA ASP A 140 -6.17 10.33 -8.60
C ASP A 140 -5.29 10.68 -7.39
N GLN A 141 -5.86 10.77 -6.19
CA GLN A 141 -5.12 11.02 -4.95
C GLN A 141 -4.08 9.92 -4.66
N VAL A 142 -4.36 8.68 -5.07
CA VAL A 142 -3.44 7.54 -4.94
C VAL A 142 -2.56 7.43 -6.18
N LEU A 143 -3.11 7.70 -7.36
CA LEU A 143 -2.44 7.47 -8.63
C LEU A 143 -1.18 8.34 -8.76
N GLU A 144 -1.26 9.63 -8.43
CA GLU A 144 -0.12 10.57 -8.55
C GLU A 144 1.13 10.04 -7.82
N GLU A 145 0.96 9.60 -6.57
CA GLU A 145 2.06 9.04 -5.78
C GLU A 145 2.42 7.63 -6.26
N LEU A 146 1.45 6.81 -6.67
CA LEU A 146 1.70 5.46 -7.18
C LEU A 146 2.69 5.45 -8.35
N LEU A 147 2.64 6.45 -9.24
CA LEU A 147 3.58 6.55 -10.37
C LEU A 147 5.05 6.61 -9.95
N VAL A 148 5.34 7.16 -8.77
CA VAL A 148 6.68 7.25 -8.19
C VAL A 148 7.18 5.88 -7.72
N TRP A 149 6.27 5.04 -7.24
CA TRP A 149 6.58 3.74 -6.62
C TRP A 149 6.41 2.55 -7.57
N LEU A 150 5.86 2.76 -8.77
CA LEU A 150 5.80 1.71 -9.77
C LEU A 150 7.22 1.26 -10.19
N PRO A 151 7.43 -0.04 -10.43
CA PRO A 151 8.69 -0.53 -10.98
C PRO A 151 9.12 0.24 -12.24
N GLU A 152 10.41 0.61 -12.34
CA GLU A 152 10.98 1.46 -13.40
C GLU A 152 10.70 1.00 -14.85
N TYR A 153 10.42 -0.29 -15.04
CA TYR A 153 10.10 -0.85 -16.35
C TYR A 153 8.63 -0.67 -16.77
N ILE A 154 7.78 -0.12 -15.91
CA ILE A 154 6.38 0.22 -16.22
C ILE A 154 6.32 1.67 -16.65
N LYS A 155 5.69 1.93 -17.79
CA LYS A 155 5.49 3.27 -18.33
C LYS A 155 3.99 3.52 -18.45
N VAL A 156 3.50 4.50 -17.70
CA VAL A 156 2.11 4.94 -17.82
C VAL A 156 2.00 5.94 -18.96
N VAL A 157 1.02 5.75 -19.83
CA VAL A 157 0.73 6.59 -21.00
C VAL A 157 -0.70 7.13 -20.93
N GLU A 158 -0.94 8.25 -21.61
CA GLU A 158 -2.30 8.79 -21.82
C GLU A 158 -3.22 7.80 -22.55
#